data_AF-A0A0S2PIN3-F1
#
_entry.id   AF-A0A0S2PIN3-F1
#
_cell.length_a   1.000
_cell.length_b   1.000
_cell.length_c   1.000
_cell.angle_alpha   90.00
_cell.angle_beta   90.00
_cell.angle_gamma   90.00
#
_symmetry.space_group_name_H-M   'P 1'
#
loop_
_entity.id
_entity.type
_entity.pdbx_description
1 polymer ?
#
loop_
_entity_poly.entity_id
_entity_poly.type
_entity_poly.pdbx_seq_one_letter_code
_entity_poly.pdbx_strand_id
1 'polypeptide(L)'
;MTRMEGDLGTSLDWVAVDHWNTDNPHTHIVLRGRDQTGRDLILARDYIAHGMRQRACELATEWLGPRSEREIRESLQREVEQERWTSLDRTLQQQAQHSRDGVVELATSDTTRQPRPLLIGRLQRLTAMGLADPDGINRWRLRPDIEPTLRAMGERGDILRTMQRALGSQQREMAVFTPGEAVPPVVGRVIAKGLADELQERGYLVLDGIDGRAHYVALPVGTELEQFPAGAVVEARGTAEMRAVDKTIAGLAEGGVYRTDHHLAVLRAQPARGNPQETVAAHVRRLEALRRGGLVERVAEGVWRVPADLPERARQLDQQRLAGGSVTLHSHLPIERQARVIGATWLDRKLIGGAADVTDKGFGGVLREALRQRANFLVEQGLAERRGAGVVLARNLLGTLRQRDLDWAAQEIVKETGLPYRPVAEGERVSGVYRRHALLASGRFAVLDDGLGFTLVPWKPVIEQRMGQSLSATVHGMSVNWEFDRQRGLQI
;
A
#
# COMPACT_ATOMS: atom_id res chain seq x y z
N MET A 1 -11.88 24.99 -19.71
CA MET A 1 -11.53 26.11 -18.82
C MET A 1 -12.16 27.43 -19.26
N THR A 2 -11.99 27.88 -20.50
CA THR A 2 -12.60 29.14 -20.98
C THR A 2 -14.12 29.27 -20.76
N ARG A 3 -14.89 28.18 -20.92
CA ARG A 3 -16.33 28.20 -20.58
C ARG A 3 -16.60 28.43 -19.10
N MET A 4 -15.74 27.90 -18.22
CA MET A 4 -15.86 28.10 -16.78
C MET A 4 -15.54 29.54 -16.39
N GLU A 5 -14.54 30.17 -17.04
CA GLU A 5 -14.26 31.60 -16.85
C GLU A 5 -15.49 32.46 -17.19
N GLY A 6 -16.18 32.12 -18.28
CA GLY A 6 -17.45 32.75 -18.66
C GLY A 6 -18.56 32.56 -17.63
N ASP A 7 -18.74 31.33 -17.12
CA ASP A 7 -19.76 31.03 -16.10
C ASP A 7 -19.50 31.74 -14.77
N LEU A 8 -18.23 31.86 -14.38
CA LEU A 8 -17.81 32.42 -13.09
C LEU A 8 -17.59 33.93 -13.14
N GLY A 9 -17.50 34.52 -14.34
CA GLY A 9 -17.26 35.96 -14.52
C GLY A 9 -15.86 36.42 -14.10
N THR A 10 -14.90 35.51 -14.00
CA THR A 10 -13.49 35.80 -13.65
C THR A 10 -12.56 34.94 -14.49
N SER A 11 -11.37 35.45 -14.80
CA SER A 11 -10.30 34.61 -15.33
C SER A 11 -9.85 33.59 -14.28
N LEU A 12 -9.38 32.44 -14.77
CA LEU A 12 -8.88 31.34 -13.97
C LEU A 12 -7.40 31.13 -14.28
N ASP A 13 -6.59 31.05 -13.23
CA ASP A 13 -5.17 30.67 -13.32
C ASP A 13 -5.06 29.16 -13.01
N TRP A 14 -4.61 28.37 -13.98
CA TRP A 14 -4.64 26.92 -13.90
C TRP A 14 -3.53 26.25 -14.70
N VAL A 15 -3.17 25.04 -14.27
CA VAL A 15 -2.32 24.11 -15.01
C VAL A 15 -3.02 22.76 -15.08
N ALA A 16 -2.78 22.01 -16.15
CA ALA A 16 -3.32 20.67 -16.32
C ALA A 16 -2.24 19.66 -16.69
N VAL A 17 -2.46 18.40 -16.28
CA VAL A 17 -1.62 17.26 -16.63
C VAL A 17 -2.52 16.12 -17.08
N ASP A 18 -2.28 15.63 -18.30
CA ASP A 18 -3.02 14.51 -18.88
C ASP A 18 -2.35 13.18 -18.53
N HIS A 19 -3.14 12.24 -18.01
CA HIS A 19 -2.71 10.89 -17.69
C HIS A 19 -3.38 9.89 -18.63
N TRP A 20 -2.55 9.08 -19.30
CA TRP A 20 -2.97 8.00 -20.22
C TRP A 20 -2.62 6.61 -19.69
N ASN A 21 -2.02 6.54 -18.51
CA ASN A 21 -1.44 5.34 -17.90
C ASN A 21 -2.40 4.61 -16.95
N THR A 22 -3.66 5.06 -16.82
CA THR A 22 -4.68 4.43 -15.97
C THR A 22 -5.81 3.79 -16.79
N ASP A 23 -6.77 3.16 -16.11
CA ASP A 23 -7.93 2.51 -16.77
C ASP A 23 -8.78 3.48 -17.59
N ASN A 24 -8.82 4.76 -17.17
CA ASN A 24 -9.53 5.83 -17.86
C ASN A 24 -8.57 7.01 -18.05
N PRO A 25 -8.25 7.41 -19.30
CA PRO A 25 -7.54 8.65 -19.54
C PRO A 25 -8.23 9.82 -18.82
N HIS A 26 -7.46 10.56 -18.03
CA HIS A 26 -8.00 11.63 -17.21
C HIS A 26 -7.00 12.79 -17.14
N THR A 27 -7.52 13.97 -16.85
CA THR A 27 -6.74 15.20 -16.74
C THR A 27 -6.85 15.71 -15.31
N HIS A 28 -5.71 15.91 -14.67
CA HIS A 28 -5.61 16.64 -13.41
C HIS A 28 -5.56 18.13 -13.72
N ILE A 29 -6.46 18.93 -13.15
CA ILE A 29 -6.47 20.38 -13.31
C ILE A 29 -6.23 21.00 -11.94
N VAL A 30 -5.10 21.70 -11.80
CA VAL A 30 -4.78 22.48 -10.61
C VAL A 30 -5.23 23.91 -10.86
N LEU A 31 -6.18 24.37 -10.05
CA LEU A 31 -6.71 25.72 -10.08
C LEU A 31 -6.11 26.53 -8.95
N ARG A 32 -5.61 27.73 -9.26
CA ARG A 32 -5.25 28.69 -8.23
C ARG A 32 -6.52 29.14 -7.52
N GLY A 33 -6.53 29.07 -6.19
CA GLY A 33 -7.67 29.48 -5.36
C GLY A 33 -7.90 30.99 -5.28
N ARG A 34 -7.47 31.76 -6.30
CA ARG A 34 -7.65 33.22 -6.35
C ARG A 34 -8.25 33.65 -7.67
N ASP A 35 -9.15 34.62 -7.60
CA ASP A 35 -9.75 35.28 -8.75
C ASP A 35 -8.80 36.31 -9.39
N GLN A 36 -9.23 36.92 -10.49
CA GLN A 36 -8.48 37.93 -11.22
C GLN A 36 -8.17 39.21 -10.42
N THR A 37 -8.89 39.45 -9.32
CA THR A 37 -8.66 40.58 -8.39
C THR A 37 -7.72 40.21 -7.24
N GLY A 38 -7.29 38.94 -7.18
CA GLY A 38 -6.42 38.40 -6.14
C GLY A 38 -7.15 37.98 -4.86
N ARG A 39 -8.50 38.00 -4.86
CA ARG A 39 -9.36 37.52 -3.77
C ARG A 39 -9.62 36.03 -3.91
N ASP A 40 -10.20 35.40 -2.89
CA ASP A 40 -10.48 33.97 -2.91
C ASP A 40 -11.47 33.61 -4.03
N LEU A 41 -11.13 32.58 -4.81
CA LEU A 41 -12.01 32.03 -5.83
C LEU A 41 -13.11 31.20 -5.16
N ILE A 42 -14.35 31.69 -5.19
CA ILE A 42 -15.50 31.00 -4.62
C ILE A 42 -16.26 30.25 -5.71
N LEU A 43 -16.29 28.92 -5.61
CA LEU A 43 -17.06 28.06 -6.50
C LEU A 43 -18.26 27.49 -5.75
N ALA A 44 -19.46 27.61 -6.33
CA ALA A 44 -20.64 26.97 -5.77
C ALA A 44 -20.48 25.44 -5.77
N ARG A 45 -20.90 24.79 -4.69
CA ARG A 45 -20.81 23.33 -4.54
C ARG A 45 -21.46 22.60 -5.73
N ASP A 46 -22.61 23.06 -6.19
CA ASP A 46 -23.33 22.46 -7.32
C ASP A 46 -22.58 22.65 -8.66
N TYR A 47 -21.83 23.74 -8.79
CA TYR A 47 -20.99 23.96 -9.97
C TYR A 47 -19.84 22.96 -10.02
N ILE A 48 -19.23 22.66 -8.87
CA ILE A 48 -18.21 21.61 -8.74
C ILE A 48 -18.83 20.23 -8.99
N ALA A 49 -20.00 19.95 -8.39
CA ALA A 49 -20.64 18.64 -8.50
C ALA A 49 -21.15 18.33 -9.91
N HIS A 50 -21.68 19.33 -10.61
CA HIS A 50 -22.43 19.13 -11.87
C HIS A 50 -22.02 20.10 -12.99
N GLY A 51 -21.78 21.38 -12.68
CA GLY A 51 -21.50 22.42 -13.68
C GLY A 51 -20.30 22.12 -14.58
N MET A 52 -19.16 21.75 -13.99
CA MET A 52 -17.95 21.41 -14.78
C MET A 52 -18.20 20.23 -15.73
N ARG A 53 -18.87 19.19 -15.25
CA ARG A 53 -19.23 18.02 -16.05
C ARG A 53 -20.15 18.40 -17.21
N GLN A 54 -21.15 19.26 -16.96
CA GLN A 54 -22.06 19.73 -17.99
C GLN A 54 -21.31 20.48 -19.09
N ARG A 55 -20.41 21.40 -18.74
CA ARG A 55 -19.59 22.13 -19.73
C ARG A 55 -18.68 21.20 -20.54
N ALA A 56 -18.10 20.19 -19.91
CA ALA A 56 -17.32 19.17 -20.62
C ALA A 56 -18.20 18.35 -21.59
N CYS A 57 -19.42 17.97 -21.18
CA CYS A 57 -20.36 17.25 -22.05
C CYS A 57 -20.82 18.10 -23.25
N GLU A 58 -21.11 19.38 -23.03
CA GLU A 58 -21.49 20.31 -24.11
C GLU A 58 -20.34 20.46 -25.11
N LEU A 59 -19.11 20.68 -24.63
CA LEU A 59 -17.93 20.80 -25.49
C LEU A 59 -17.68 19.51 -26.29
N ALA A 60 -17.79 18.35 -25.64
CA ALA A 60 -17.67 17.06 -26.33
C ALA A 60 -18.76 16.89 -27.40
N THR A 61 -19.99 17.32 -27.13
CA THR A 61 -21.11 17.28 -28.08
C THR A 61 -20.88 18.20 -29.27
N GLU A 62 -20.28 19.38 -29.07
CA GLU A 62 -19.94 20.28 -30.17
C GLU A 62 -18.84 19.72 -31.06
N TRP A 63 -17.86 19.02 -30.48
CA TRP A 63 -16.73 18.45 -31.22
C TRP A 63 -17.09 17.14 -31.93
N LEU A 64 -17.85 16.29 -31.27
CA LEU A 64 -18.15 14.92 -31.73
C LEU A 64 -19.55 14.80 -32.34
N GLY A 65 -20.41 15.80 -32.16
CA GLY A 65 -21.83 15.75 -32.49
C GLY A 65 -22.69 15.13 -31.38
N PRO A 66 -24.03 15.27 -31.49
CA PRO A 66 -24.96 14.61 -30.57
C PRO A 66 -24.90 13.08 -30.76
N ARG A 67 -25.04 12.34 -29.65
CA ARG A 67 -25.18 10.89 -29.71
C ARG A 67 -26.45 10.52 -30.46
N SER A 68 -26.33 9.61 -31.43
CA SER A 68 -27.46 9.03 -32.12
C SER A 68 -28.27 8.12 -31.19
N GLU A 69 -29.57 7.93 -31.50
CA GLU A 69 -30.41 6.97 -30.77
C GLU A 69 -29.83 5.55 -30.78
N ARG A 70 -29.16 5.18 -31.88
CA ARG A 70 -28.49 3.89 -32.02
C ARG A 70 -27.35 3.75 -31.00
N GLU A 71 -26.47 4.74 -30.88
CA GLU A 71 -25.36 4.73 -29.92
C GLU A 71 -25.84 4.77 -28.46
N ILE A 72 -26.96 5.45 -28.20
CA ILE A 72 -27.61 5.45 -26.88
C ILE A 72 -28.11 4.03 -26.57
N ARG A 73 -28.85 3.42 -27.50
CA ARG A 73 -29.39 2.06 -27.35
C ARG A 73 -28.29 1.01 -27.18
N GLU A 74 -27.23 1.05 -28.00
CA GLU A 74 -26.08 0.14 -27.91
C GLU A 74 -25.31 0.28 -26.60
N SER A 75 -25.21 1.51 -26.07
CA SER A 75 -24.61 1.74 -24.75
C SER A 75 -25.43 1.13 -23.63
N LEU A 76 -26.75 1.32 -23.65
CA LEU A 76 -27.64 0.76 -22.63
C LEU A 76 -27.74 -0.77 -22.73
N GLN A 77 -27.72 -1.32 -23.94
CA GLN A 77 -27.64 -2.77 -24.16
C GLN A 77 -26.38 -3.36 -23.51
N ARG A 78 -25.24 -2.67 -23.61
CA ARG A 78 -24.00 -3.09 -22.94
C ARG A 78 -24.08 -2.99 -21.42
N GLU A 79 -24.91 -2.12 -20.85
CA GLU A 79 -25.09 -2.02 -19.39
C GLU A 79 -25.80 -3.25 -18.80
N VAL A 80 -26.65 -3.92 -19.59
CA VAL A 80 -27.42 -5.10 -19.15
C VAL A 80 -26.50 -6.18 -18.54
N GLU A 81 -25.40 -6.51 -19.22
CA GLU A 81 -24.48 -7.59 -18.83
C GLU A 81 -23.39 -7.15 -17.84
N GLN A 82 -23.26 -5.86 -17.54
CA GLN A 82 -22.14 -5.37 -16.74
C GLN A 82 -22.24 -5.72 -15.26
N GLU A 83 -21.17 -6.27 -14.69
CA GLU A 83 -21.05 -6.56 -13.25
C GLU A 83 -20.63 -5.31 -12.45
N ARG A 84 -21.35 -4.20 -12.63
CA ARG A 84 -21.13 -2.94 -11.91
C ARG A 84 -22.44 -2.15 -11.76
N TRP A 85 -22.41 -1.08 -10.96
CA TRP A 85 -23.56 -0.16 -10.84
C TRP A 85 -23.74 0.69 -12.10
N THR A 86 -24.90 0.59 -12.74
CA THR A 86 -25.19 1.21 -14.04
C THR A 86 -26.31 2.24 -13.98
N SER A 87 -26.69 2.82 -15.13
CA SER A 87 -27.84 3.73 -15.20
C SER A 87 -29.18 2.99 -15.16
N LEU A 88 -29.21 1.74 -15.64
CA LEU A 88 -30.37 0.86 -15.52
C LEU A 88 -30.66 0.56 -14.05
N ASP A 89 -29.64 0.28 -13.25
CA ASP A 89 -29.81 -0.01 -11.82
C ASP A 89 -30.35 1.18 -11.03
N ARG A 90 -29.89 2.41 -11.34
CA ARG A 90 -30.45 3.64 -10.77
C ARG A 90 -31.93 3.81 -11.10
N THR A 91 -32.33 3.48 -12.33
CA THR A 91 -33.73 3.55 -12.76
C THR A 91 -34.58 2.54 -11.98
N LEU A 92 -34.10 1.29 -11.87
CA LEU A 92 -34.78 0.21 -11.13
C LEU A 92 -34.90 0.55 -9.63
N GLN A 93 -33.83 1.04 -9.01
CA GLN A 93 -33.83 1.42 -7.60
C GLN A 93 -34.78 2.59 -7.33
N GLN A 94 -34.80 3.60 -8.23
CA GLN A 94 -35.77 4.68 -8.14
C GLN A 94 -37.21 4.15 -8.22
N GLN A 95 -37.52 3.24 -9.14
CA GLN A 95 -38.85 2.62 -9.21
C GLN A 95 -39.21 1.86 -7.92
N ALA A 96 -38.29 1.06 -7.38
CA ALA A 96 -38.49 0.35 -6.13
C ALA A 96 -38.77 1.31 -4.96
N GLN A 97 -38.05 2.44 -4.89
CA GLN A 97 -38.23 3.45 -3.84
C GLN A 97 -39.57 4.19 -3.93
N HIS A 98 -40.13 4.36 -5.13
CA HIS A 98 -41.44 4.98 -5.32
C HIS A 98 -42.59 4.00 -5.09
N SER A 99 -42.32 2.69 -5.10
CA SER A 99 -43.28 1.63 -4.81
C SER A 99 -43.46 1.46 -3.30
N ARG A 100 -44.72 1.34 -2.83
CA ARG A 100 -45.03 1.18 -1.40
C ARG A 100 -44.45 -0.09 -0.79
N ASP A 101 -44.26 -1.12 -1.61
CA ASP A 101 -43.81 -2.44 -1.16
C ASP A 101 -42.30 -2.67 -1.42
N GLY A 102 -41.59 -1.67 -1.97
CA GLY A 102 -40.17 -1.78 -2.31
C GLY A 102 -39.90 -2.69 -3.52
N VAL A 103 -40.91 -2.98 -4.32
CA VAL A 103 -40.86 -3.90 -5.48
C VAL A 103 -40.85 -3.11 -6.77
N VAL A 104 -39.98 -3.52 -7.70
CA VAL A 104 -39.99 -3.02 -9.08
C VAL A 104 -41.10 -3.75 -9.83
N GLU A 105 -42.07 -2.99 -10.34
CA GLU A 105 -43.11 -3.50 -11.23
C GLU A 105 -42.95 -2.88 -12.61
N LEU A 106 -42.78 -3.71 -13.64
CA LEU A 106 -42.59 -3.26 -15.02
C LEU A 106 -43.88 -3.47 -15.84
N ALA A 107 -44.85 -2.58 -15.66
CA ALA A 107 -46.13 -2.61 -16.36
C ALA A 107 -46.00 -2.16 -17.83
N THR A 108 -46.98 -2.50 -18.66
CA THR A 108 -46.97 -2.18 -20.10
C THR A 108 -47.10 -0.68 -20.42
N SER A 109 -47.54 0.12 -19.46
CA SER A 109 -47.76 1.57 -19.59
C SER A 109 -46.67 2.43 -18.94
N ASP A 110 -45.55 1.84 -18.54
CA ASP A 110 -44.49 2.59 -17.85
C ASP A 110 -43.89 3.66 -18.76
N THR A 111 -44.01 4.92 -18.34
CA THR A 111 -43.43 6.11 -18.99
C THR A 111 -41.94 6.26 -18.70
N THR A 112 -41.25 5.15 -18.39
CA THR A 112 -39.84 5.17 -18.01
C THR A 112 -38.99 5.68 -19.16
N ARG A 113 -38.03 6.55 -18.84
CA ARG A 113 -37.07 7.10 -19.81
C ARG A 113 -36.24 6.01 -20.51
N GLN A 114 -36.13 4.82 -19.92
CA GLN A 114 -35.39 3.69 -20.46
C GLN A 114 -36.31 2.63 -21.08
N PRO A 115 -35.92 1.99 -22.20
CA PRO A 115 -36.70 0.92 -22.81
C PRO A 115 -36.93 -0.28 -21.88
N ARG A 116 -38.19 -0.68 -21.70
CA ARG A 116 -38.61 -1.84 -20.88
C ARG A 116 -37.81 -3.14 -21.13
N PRO A 117 -37.50 -3.54 -22.38
CA PRO A 117 -36.71 -4.76 -22.61
C PRO A 117 -35.33 -4.74 -21.95
N LEU A 118 -34.69 -3.58 -21.83
CA LEU A 118 -33.37 -3.43 -21.21
C LEU A 118 -33.46 -3.58 -19.69
N LEU A 119 -34.51 -3.03 -19.07
CA LEU A 119 -34.76 -3.17 -17.63
C LEU A 119 -35.07 -4.63 -17.26
N ILE A 120 -35.84 -5.34 -18.09
CA ILE A 120 -36.11 -6.78 -17.90
C ILE A 120 -34.82 -7.59 -18.03
N GLY A 121 -34.04 -7.38 -19.10
CA GLY A 121 -32.77 -8.06 -19.29
C GLY A 121 -31.81 -7.80 -18.12
N ARG A 122 -31.78 -6.56 -17.62
CA ARG A 122 -30.97 -6.21 -16.44
C ARG A 122 -31.44 -6.93 -15.19
N LEU A 123 -32.75 -6.96 -14.90
CA LEU A 123 -33.31 -7.69 -13.75
C LEU A 123 -33.04 -9.20 -13.82
N GLN A 124 -33.09 -9.79 -15.01
CA GLN A 124 -32.68 -11.19 -15.22
C GLN A 124 -31.20 -11.40 -14.88
N ARG A 125 -30.32 -10.51 -15.32
CA ARG A 125 -28.89 -10.55 -14.96
C ARG A 125 -28.68 -10.40 -13.45
N LEU A 126 -29.37 -9.45 -12.80
CA LEU A 126 -29.33 -9.25 -11.35
C LEU A 126 -29.85 -10.48 -10.59
N THR A 127 -30.89 -11.14 -11.09
CA THR A 127 -31.43 -12.37 -10.52
C THR A 127 -30.42 -13.51 -10.62
N ALA A 128 -29.76 -13.68 -11.77
CA ALA A 128 -28.70 -14.68 -11.96
C ALA A 128 -27.50 -14.45 -11.01
N MET A 129 -27.26 -13.22 -10.59
CA MET A 129 -26.23 -12.85 -9.60
C MET A 129 -26.72 -12.90 -8.15
N GLY A 130 -27.99 -13.24 -7.89
CA GLY A 130 -28.58 -13.25 -6.54
C GLY A 130 -28.72 -11.85 -5.91
N LEU A 131 -28.90 -10.82 -6.74
CA LEU A 131 -29.09 -9.41 -6.34
C LEU A 131 -30.54 -8.93 -6.49
N ALA A 132 -31.39 -9.74 -7.12
CA ALA A 132 -32.81 -9.50 -7.24
C ALA A 132 -33.56 -10.84 -7.21
N ASP A 133 -34.78 -10.84 -6.67
CA ASP A 133 -35.64 -12.01 -6.63
C ASP A 133 -36.95 -11.73 -7.39
N PRO A 134 -37.45 -12.67 -8.20
CA PRO A 134 -38.75 -12.54 -8.82
C PRO A 134 -39.86 -12.56 -7.75
N ASP A 135 -40.75 -11.56 -7.79
CA ASP A 135 -41.86 -11.35 -6.85
C ASP A 135 -43.19 -11.40 -7.63
N GLY A 136 -43.32 -12.33 -8.59
CA GLY A 136 -44.50 -12.50 -9.43
C GLY A 136 -44.33 -12.03 -10.88
N ILE A 137 -45.45 -11.89 -11.61
CA ILE A 137 -45.43 -11.53 -13.03
C ILE A 137 -44.99 -10.07 -13.17
N ASN A 138 -43.91 -9.83 -13.92
CA ASN A 138 -43.31 -8.50 -14.13
C ASN A 138 -42.91 -7.77 -12.83
N ARG A 139 -42.70 -8.49 -11.73
CA ARG A 139 -42.35 -7.93 -10.42
C ARG A 139 -41.04 -8.52 -9.90
N TRP A 140 -40.17 -7.66 -9.38
CA TRP A 140 -38.88 -8.06 -8.81
C TRP A 140 -38.57 -7.28 -7.54
N ARG A 141 -38.07 -7.97 -6.53
CA ARG A 141 -37.55 -7.39 -5.31
C ARG A 141 -36.03 -7.25 -5.41
N LEU A 142 -35.51 -6.05 -5.24
CA LEU A 142 -34.07 -5.81 -5.22
C LEU A 142 -33.50 -6.09 -3.83
N ARG A 143 -32.27 -6.59 -3.76
CA ARG A 143 -31.57 -6.75 -2.48
C ARG A 143 -31.30 -5.35 -1.86
N PRO A 144 -31.42 -5.16 -0.53
CA PRO A 144 -31.22 -3.85 0.09
C PRO A 144 -29.83 -3.24 -0.14
N ASP A 145 -28.81 -4.08 -0.27
CA ASP A 145 -27.40 -3.74 -0.48
C ASP A 145 -26.97 -3.92 -1.95
N ILE A 146 -27.92 -3.88 -2.91
CA ILE A 146 -27.65 -4.02 -4.35
C ILE A 146 -26.63 -2.99 -4.85
N GLU A 147 -26.78 -1.72 -4.46
CA GLU A 147 -25.87 -0.65 -4.87
C GLU A 147 -24.44 -0.87 -4.34
N PRO A 148 -24.19 -0.98 -3.02
CA PRO A 148 -22.84 -1.20 -2.52
C PRO A 148 -22.22 -2.49 -3.06
N THR A 149 -23.03 -3.54 -3.31
CA THR A 149 -22.52 -4.79 -3.89
C THR A 149 -22.09 -4.63 -5.34
N LEU A 150 -22.92 -4.02 -6.19
CA LEU A 150 -22.56 -3.78 -7.59
C LEU A 150 -21.39 -2.80 -7.72
N ARG A 151 -21.25 -1.82 -6.82
CA ARG A 151 -20.07 -0.96 -6.76
C ARG A 151 -18.81 -1.77 -6.43
N ALA A 152 -18.84 -2.61 -5.39
CA ALA A 152 -17.72 -3.47 -5.02
C ALA A 152 -17.35 -4.48 -6.14
N MET A 153 -18.33 -5.03 -6.85
CA MET A 153 -18.09 -5.88 -8.02
C MET A 153 -17.40 -5.10 -9.16
N GLY A 154 -17.86 -3.88 -9.42
CA GLY A 154 -17.24 -2.98 -10.39
C GLY A 154 -15.78 -2.66 -10.04
N GLU A 155 -15.54 -2.24 -8.79
CA GLU A 155 -14.20 -1.98 -8.26
C GLU A 155 -13.29 -3.21 -8.39
N ARG A 156 -13.79 -4.41 -8.06
CA ARG A 156 -13.05 -5.65 -8.24
C ARG A 156 -12.71 -5.90 -9.71
N GLY A 157 -13.65 -5.66 -10.62
CA GLY A 157 -13.43 -5.77 -12.06
C GLY A 157 -12.35 -4.80 -12.57
N ASP A 158 -12.29 -3.60 -12.02
CA ASP A 158 -11.32 -2.56 -12.36
C ASP A 158 -9.92 -2.91 -11.82
N ILE A 159 -9.86 -3.45 -10.60
CA ILE A 159 -8.63 -4.02 -10.01
C ILE A 159 -8.08 -5.15 -10.89
N LEU A 160 -8.91 -6.08 -11.33
CA LEU A 160 -8.48 -7.20 -12.17
C LEU A 160 -7.92 -6.72 -13.52
N ARG A 161 -8.52 -5.71 -14.14
CA ARG A 161 -7.97 -5.11 -15.37
C ARG A 161 -6.64 -4.41 -15.12
N THR A 162 -6.52 -3.69 -14.01
CA THR A 162 -5.25 -3.08 -13.57
C THR A 162 -4.15 -4.13 -13.43
N MET A 163 -4.45 -5.26 -12.79
CA MET A 163 -3.51 -6.37 -12.63
C MET A 163 -3.13 -7.01 -13.97
N GLN A 164 -4.11 -7.25 -14.86
CA GLN A 164 -3.86 -7.79 -16.20
C GLN A 164 -2.92 -6.90 -17.02
N ARG A 165 -3.13 -5.58 -16.98
CA ARG A 165 -2.24 -4.61 -17.63
C ARG A 165 -0.83 -4.65 -17.05
N ALA A 166 -0.69 -4.74 -15.72
CA ALA A 166 0.60 -4.84 -15.05
C ALA A 166 1.37 -6.12 -15.37
N LEU A 167 0.66 -7.24 -15.53
CA LEU A 167 1.26 -8.54 -15.87
C LEU A 167 1.62 -8.67 -17.35
N GLY A 168 0.98 -7.89 -18.23
CA GLY A 168 1.17 -7.98 -19.66
C GLY A 168 0.78 -9.37 -20.20
N SER A 169 1.71 -10.04 -20.87
CA SER A 169 1.50 -11.40 -21.40
C SER A 169 1.64 -12.52 -20.37
N GLN A 170 2.06 -12.22 -19.14
CA GLN A 170 2.31 -13.24 -18.14
C GLN A 170 1.00 -13.74 -17.52
N GLN A 171 0.70 -15.03 -17.67
CA GLN A 171 -0.43 -15.63 -17.00
C GLN A 171 -0.09 -15.92 -15.53
N ARG A 172 -0.91 -15.38 -14.63
CA ARG A 172 -0.90 -15.64 -13.19
C ARG A 172 -2.34 -15.79 -12.71
N GLU A 173 -2.55 -16.67 -11.74
CA GLU A 173 -3.76 -16.60 -10.93
C GLU A 173 -3.73 -15.26 -10.16
N MET A 174 -4.82 -14.50 -10.21
CA MET A 174 -4.92 -13.18 -9.60
C MET A 174 -5.72 -13.24 -8.31
N ALA A 175 -5.17 -12.67 -7.25
CA ALA A 175 -5.82 -12.53 -5.96
C ALA A 175 -5.89 -11.05 -5.57
N VAL A 176 -7.04 -10.63 -5.04
CA VAL A 176 -7.18 -9.31 -4.42
C VAL A 176 -6.95 -9.50 -2.94
N PHE A 177 -5.91 -8.85 -2.42
CA PHE A 177 -5.58 -8.88 -1.01
C PHE A 177 -6.53 -7.93 -0.27
N THR A 178 -7.53 -8.50 0.41
CA THR A 178 -8.54 -7.73 1.15
C THR A 178 -8.12 -7.59 2.62
N PRO A 179 -7.85 -6.38 3.12
CA PRO A 179 -7.44 -6.18 4.51
C PRO A 179 -8.60 -6.47 5.47
N GLY A 180 -8.56 -7.63 6.13
CA GLY A 180 -9.60 -8.05 7.05
C GLY A 180 -9.88 -9.54 7.03
N GLU A 181 -9.60 -10.19 5.90
CA GLU A 181 -9.56 -11.64 5.77
C GLU A 181 -8.28 -12.19 6.40
N ALA A 182 -8.36 -13.41 6.94
CA ALA A 182 -7.19 -14.14 7.46
C ALA A 182 -6.32 -14.67 6.32
N VAL A 183 -5.86 -13.78 5.46
CA VAL A 183 -4.96 -14.10 4.35
C VAL A 183 -3.53 -14.22 4.90
N PRO A 184 -2.80 -15.30 4.57
CA PRO A 184 -1.38 -15.43 4.88
C PRO A 184 -0.58 -14.23 4.36
N PRO A 185 0.55 -13.90 4.99
CA PRO A 185 1.41 -12.83 4.53
C PRO A 185 1.93 -13.15 3.12
N VAL A 186 1.86 -12.18 2.23
CA VAL A 186 2.27 -12.33 0.84
C VAL A 186 3.62 -11.66 0.66
N VAL A 187 4.63 -12.44 0.27
CA VAL A 187 5.92 -11.92 -0.15
C VAL A 187 6.00 -11.93 -1.67
N GLY A 188 6.41 -10.82 -2.26
CA GLY A 188 6.46 -10.71 -3.71
C GLY A 188 7.28 -9.54 -4.21
N ARG A 189 7.46 -9.50 -5.52
CA ARG A 189 8.11 -8.38 -6.21
C ARG A 189 7.07 -7.40 -6.71
N VAL A 190 7.31 -6.10 -6.49
CA VAL A 190 6.47 -5.02 -7.02
C VAL A 190 6.58 -4.99 -8.54
N ILE A 191 5.47 -5.21 -9.24
CA ILE A 191 5.39 -5.11 -10.70
C ILE A 191 4.64 -3.86 -11.17
N ALA A 192 3.73 -3.33 -10.33
CA ALA A 192 3.08 -2.05 -10.56
C ALA A 192 2.68 -1.38 -9.25
N LYS A 193 2.47 -0.07 -9.29
CA LYS A 193 1.94 0.74 -8.21
C LYS A 193 1.08 1.87 -8.80
N GLY A 194 0.14 2.38 -8.03
CA GLY A 194 -0.72 3.49 -8.46
C GLY A 194 -1.63 3.97 -7.35
N LEU A 195 -2.52 4.91 -7.67
CA LEU A 195 -3.57 5.38 -6.77
C LEU A 195 -4.87 4.64 -7.08
N ALA A 196 -5.46 4.04 -6.05
CA ALA A 196 -6.78 3.42 -6.10
C ALA A 196 -7.89 4.47 -5.88
N ASP A 197 -7.60 5.47 -5.06
CA ASP A 197 -8.45 6.64 -4.83
C ASP A 197 -7.56 7.88 -4.74
N GLU A 198 -7.64 8.74 -5.76
CA GLU A 198 -6.84 9.96 -5.83
C GLU A 198 -7.31 11.02 -4.83
N LEU A 199 -8.61 11.06 -4.48
CA LEU A 199 -9.16 12.02 -3.51
C LEU A 199 -8.68 11.72 -2.09
N GLN A 200 -8.49 10.45 -1.78
CA GLN A 200 -8.00 9.99 -0.47
C GLN A 200 -6.52 9.63 -0.48
N GLU A 201 -5.80 9.89 -1.57
CA GLU A 201 -4.38 9.51 -1.77
C GLU A 201 -4.11 8.04 -1.38
N ARG A 202 -5.06 7.15 -1.70
CA ARG A 202 -4.97 5.74 -1.33
C ARG A 202 -4.21 4.99 -2.42
N GLY A 203 -2.97 4.61 -2.12
CA GLY A 203 -2.14 3.83 -3.03
C GLY A 203 -2.51 2.34 -3.11
N TYR A 204 -1.99 1.67 -4.15
CA TYR A 204 -1.97 0.22 -4.26
C TYR A 204 -0.64 -0.28 -4.83
N LEU A 205 -0.35 -1.56 -4.57
CA LEU A 205 0.73 -2.31 -5.22
C LEU A 205 0.16 -3.54 -5.93
N VAL A 206 0.75 -3.89 -7.07
CA VAL A 206 0.58 -5.21 -7.69
C VAL A 206 1.87 -5.98 -7.49
N LEU A 207 1.78 -7.17 -6.87
CA LEU A 207 2.91 -8.02 -6.52
C LEU A 207 2.87 -9.32 -7.34
N ASP A 208 4.00 -9.72 -7.93
CA ASP A 208 4.22 -11.11 -8.38
C ASP A 208 4.77 -11.89 -7.19
N GLY A 209 3.93 -12.75 -6.61
CA GLY A 209 4.18 -13.43 -5.35
C GLY A 209 5.11 -14.63 -5.49
N ILE A 210 5.82 -14.96 -4.41
CA ILE A 210 6.65 -16.18 -4.33
C ILE A 210 5.80 -17.46 -4.34
N ASP A 211 4.49 -17.31 -4.13
CA ASP A 211 3.44 -18.32 -4.24
C ASP A 211 2.96 -18.55 -5.70
N GLY A 212 3.55 -17.84 -6.66
CA GLY A 212 3.22 -17.97 -8.09
C GLY A 212 1.93 -17.27 -8.51
N ARG A 213 1.33 -16.47 -7.61
CA ARG A 213 0.11 -15.68 -7.86
C ARG A 213 0.44 -14.19 -7.97
N ALA A 214 -0.41 -13.46 -8.67
CA ALA A 214 -0.37 -12.00 -8.67
C ALA A 214 -1.32 -11.47 -7.61
N HIS A 215 -0.86 -10.52 -6.79
CA HIS A 215 -1.64 -9.97 -5.68
C HIS A 215 -1.83 -8.47 -5.84
N TYR A 216 -3.07 -8.00 -5.74
CA TYR A 216 -3.36 -6.58 -5.59
C TYR A 216 -3.45 -6.23 -4.10
N VAL A 217 -2.62 -5.30 -3.64
CA VAL A 217 -2.55 -4.89 -2.23
C VAL A 217 -2.92 -3.41 -2.11
N ALA A 218 -4.06 -3.13 -1.50
CA ALA A 218 -4.43 -1.76 -1.14
C ALA A 218 -3.57 -1.27 0.04
N LEU A 219 -3.00 -0.09 -0.10
CA LEU A 219 -2.16 0.53 0.92
C LEU A 219 -2.98 1.39 1.88
N PRO A 220 -2.49 1.62 3.10
CA PRO A 220 -3.00 2.67 3.97
C PRO A 220 -2.89 4.05 3.32
N VAL A 221 -3.82 4.95 3.66
CA VAL A 221 -3.78 6.36 3.22
C VAL A 221 -2.48 7.03 3.66
N GLY A 222 -1.91 7.88 2.80
CA GLY A 222 -0.66 8.59 3.05
C GLY A 222 0.59 7.72 2.94
N THR A 223 0.47 6.50 2.41
CA THR A 223 1.65 5.66 2.10
C THR A 223 2.37 6.22 0.88
N GLU A 224 3.61 6.66 1.06
CA GLU A 224 4.48 7.14 -0.02
C GLU A 224 4.85 5.98 -0.98
N LEU A 225 4.35 6.07 -2.21
CA LEU A 225 4.57 5.04 -3.23
C LEU A 225 6.04 4.96 -3.67
N GLU A 226 6.81 6.04 -3.53
CA GLU A 226 8.24 6.15 -3.87
C GLU A 226 9.08 5.12 -3.12
N GLN A 227 8.64 4.72 -1.92
CA GLN A 227 9.31 3.71 -1.09
C GLN A 227 9.28 2.30 -1.72
N PHE A 228 8.40 2.07 -2.70
CA PHE A 228 8.18 0.79 -3.35
C PHE A 228 8.48 0.88 -4.85
N PRO A 229 9.75 0.98 -5.27
CA PRO A 229 10.09 1.03 -6.69
C PRO A 229 9.74 -0.29 -7.39
N ALA A 230 9.53 -0.23 -8.70
CA ALA A 230 9.34 -1.43 -9.51
C ALA A 230 10.54 -2.38 -9.36
N GLY A 231 10.25 -3.66 -9.16
CA GLY A 231 11.26 -4.69 -8.89
C GLY A 231 11.62 -4.87 -7.42
N ALA A 232 11.21 -3.96 -6.52
CA ALA A 232 11.42 -4.11 -5.08
C ALA A 232 10.76 -5.38 -4.54
N VAL A 233 11.38 -5.99 -3.52
CA VAL A 233 10.82 -7.11 -2.78
C VAL A 233 10.11 -6.58 -1.54
N VAL A 234 8.84 -6.91 -1.39
CA VAL A 234 7.98 -6.46 -0.29
C VAL A 234 7.25 -7.64 0.34
N GLU A 235 6.76 -7.42 1.55
CA GLU A 235 5.85 -8.33 2.24
C GLU A 235 4.60 -7.57 2.67
N ALA A 236 3.45 -8.00 2.18
CA ALA A 236 2.14 -7.50 2.58
C ALA A 236 1.56 -8.42 3.65
N ARG A 237 1.13 -7.84 4.78
CA ARG A 237 0.51 -8.56 5.89
C ARG A 237 -0.89 -8.06 6.16
N GLY A 238 -1.80 -8.98 6.44
CA GLY A 238 -3.20 -8.67 6.66
C GLY A 238 -3.43 -8.10 8.05
N THR A 239 -4.57 -7.44 8.25
CA THR A 239 -4.99 -7.00 9.60
C THR A 239 -5.33 -8.18 10.50
N ALA A 240 -5.59 -9.38 9.96
CA ALA A 240 -5.82 -10.59 10.75
C ALA A 240 -4.60 -11.02 11.58
N GLU A 241 -3.38 -10.89 11.05
CA GLU A 241 -2.17 -11.14 11.85
C GLU A 241 -2.04 -10.11 12.98
N MET A 242 -2.33 -8.83 12.72
CA MET A 242 -2.34 -7.81 13.77
C MET A 242 -3.37 -8.13 14.86
N ARG A 243 -4.55 -8.63 14.49
CA ARG A 243 -5.58 -9.10 15.45
C ARG A 243 -5.10 -10.30 16.25
N ALA A 244 -4.32 -11.22 15.66
CA ALA A 244 -3.73 -12.34 16.39
C ALA A 244 -2.69 -11.85 17.41
N VAL A 245 -1.84 -10.89 17.02
CA VAL A 245 -0.90 -10.22 17.92
C VAL A 245 -1.64 -9.53 19.07
N ASP A 246 -2.70 -8.77 18.78
CA ASP A 246 -3.49 -8.08 19.82
C ASP A 246 -4.14 -9.06 20.80
N LYS A 247 -4.64 -10.21 20.30
CA LYS A 247 -5.17 -11.30 21.15
C LYS A 247 -4.08 -11.91 22.03
N THR A 248 -2.88 -12.16 21.49
CA THR A 248 -1.75 -12.69 22.26
C THR A 248 -1.31 -11.70 23.33
N ILE A 249 -1.22 -10.40 23.01
CA ILE A 249 -0.90 -9.36 23.99
C ILE A 249 -1.93 -9.34 25.11
N ALA A 250 -3.23 -9.32 24.77
CA ALA A 250 -4.30 -9.32 25.76
C ALA A 250 -4.31 -10.60 26.61
N GLY A 251 -4.05 -11.77 26.01
CA GLY A 251 -4.00 -13.05 26.71
C GLY A 251 -2.78 -13.23 27.62
N LEU A 252 -1.66 -12.56 27.31
CA LEU A 252 -0.44 -12.55 28.14
C LEU A 252 -0.41 -11.42 29.18
N ALA A 253 -1.42 -10.54 29.20
CA ALA A 253 -1.50 -9.46 30.17
C ALA A 253 -2.14 -9.98 31.48
N GLU A 254 -1.35 -9.99 32.56
CA GLU A 254 -1.85 -10.31 33.90
C GLU A 254 -2.27 -9.03 34.62
N GLY A 255 -3.52 -8.95 35.06
CA GLY A 255 -4.05 -7.75 35.72
C GLY A 255 -4.01 -6.48 34.85
N GLY A 256 -4.08 -6.64 33.52
CA GLY A 256 -3.97 -5.53 32.57
C GLY A 256 -2.53 -5.03 32.36
N VAL A 257 -1.53 -5.80 32.79
CA VAL A 257 -0.12 -5.48 32.58
C VAL A 257 0.54 -6.55 31.72
N TYR A 258 1.00 -6.16 30.55
CA TYR A 258 1.80 -6.99 29.66
C TYR A 258 3.29 -6.75 29.92
N ARG A 259 4.07 -7.81 30.06
CA ARG A 259 5.52 -7.74 30.30
C ARG A 259 6.31 -8.53 29.26
N THR A 260 7.33 -7.91 28.66
CA THR A 260 8.11 -8.51 27.56
C THR A 260 8.98 -9.68 28.01
N ASP A 261 9.49 -9.63 29.24
CA ASP A 261 10.24 -10.71 29.91
C ASP A 261 9.38 -11.98 30.05
N HIS A 262 8.14 -11.82 30.50
CA HIS A 262 7.16 -12.92 30.60
C HIS A 262 6.84 -13.53 29.23
N HIS A 263 6.55 -12.69 28.22
CA HIS A 263 6.29 -13.19 26.87
C HIS A 263 7.48 -13.96 26.27
N LEU A 264 8.71 -13.46 26.48
CA LEU A 264 9.92 -14.15 26.04
C LEU A 264 10.07 -15.53 26.71
N ALA A 265 9.74 -15.64 28.00
CA ALA A 265 9.77 -16.91 28.74
C ALA A 265 8.74 -17.91 28.18
N VAL A 266 7.52 -17.45 27.90
CA VAL A 266 6.46 -18.29 27.29
C VAL A 266 6.90 -18.82 25.92
N LEU A 267 7.47 -17.98 25.06
CA LEU A 267 7.93 -18.40 23.74
C LEU A 267 9.11 -19.39 23.81
N ARG A 268 10.00 -19.25 24.78
CA ARG A 268 11.12 -20.19 25.01
C ARG A 268 10.64 -21.56 25.51
N ALA A 269 9.49 -21.62 26.19
CA ALA A 269 8.90 -22.86 26.67
C ALA A 269 8.12 -23.63 25.60
N GLN A 270 7.80 -23.00 24.45
CA GLN A 270 7.06 -23.63 23.36
C GLN A 270 8.01 -24.17 22.27
N PRO A 271 7.69 -25.33 21.66
CA PRO A 271 8.43 -25.84 20.51
C PRO A 271 8.02 -25.06 19.25
N ALA A 272 8.53 -23.85 19.07
CA ALA A 272 8.18 -22.97 17.95
C ALA A 272 9.33 -22.73 16.95
N ARG A 273 8.98 -22.66 15.65
CA ARG A 273 9.86 -22.30 14.54
C ARG A 273 10.06 -20.78 14.50
N GLY A 274 11.21 -20.27 14.94
CA GLY A 274 11.59 -18.86 14.79
C GLY A 274 12.44 -18.33 15.94
N ASN A 275 12.93 -17.10 15.84
CA ASN A 275 13.67 -16.44 16.91
C ASN A 275 12.67 -15.79 17.91
N PRO A 276 12.58 -16.25 19.17
CA PRO A 276 11.68 -15.67 20.18
C PRO A 276 11.86 -14.16 20.38
N GLN A 277 13.09 -13.65 20.23
CA GLN A 277 13.40 -12.24 20.42
C GLN A 277 12.80 -11.37 19.31
N GLU A 278 12.80 -11.86 18.07
CA GLU A 278 12.20 -11.14 16.94
C GLU A 278 10.68 -11.08 17.06
N THR A 279 10.06 -12.16 17.55
CA THR A 279 8.62 -12.21 17.84
C THR A 279 8.22 -11.19 18.91
N VAL A 280 8.94 -11.13 20.03
CA VAL A 280 8.69 -10.13 21.08
C VAL A 280 8.91 -8.72 20.53
N ALA A 281 9.97 -8.49 19.75
CA ALA A 281 10.21 -7.19 19.13
C ALA A 281 9.07 -6.76 18.20
N ALA A 282 8.42 -7.69 17.49
CA ALA A 282 7.23 -7.40 16.69
C ALA A 282 6.03 -6.96 17.54
N HIS A 283 5.80 -7.63 18.68
CA HIS A 283 4.74 -7.28 19.62
C HIS A 283 4.98 -5.90 20.26
N VAL A 284 6.24 -5.58 20.59
CA VAL A 284 6.61 -4.24 21.09
C VAL A 284 6.37 -3.16 20.04
N ARG A 285 6.68 -3.42 18.75
CA ARG A 285 6.34 -2.47 17.66
C ARG A 285 4.83 -2.23 17.56
N ARG A 286 4.01 -3.27 17.72
CA ARG A 286 2.54 -3.13 17.75
C ARG A 286 2.08 -2.33 18.98
N LEU A 287 2.62 -2.58 20.16
CA LEU A 287 2.31 -1.81 21.39
C LEU A 287 2.66 -0.33 21.26
N GLU A 288 3.82 0.02 20.68
CA GLU A 288 4.16 1.42 20.41
C GLU A 288 3.21 2.08 19.40
N ALA A 289 2.71 1.32 18.40
CA ALA A 289 1.71 1.82 17.46
C ALA A 289 0.36 2.06 18.16
N LEU A 290 -0.08 1.14 19.01
CA LEU A 290 -1.29 1.26 19.84
C LEU A 290 -1.18 2.41 20.84
N ARG A 291 0.01 2.68 21.37
CA ARG A 291 0.29 3.82 22.26
C ARG A 291 0.09 5.16 21.56
N ARG A 292 0.52 5.28 20.29
CA ARG A 292 0.23 6.47 19.47
C ARG A 292 -1.27 6.60 19.15
N GLY A 293 -2.03 5.51 19.22
CA GLY A 293 -3.49 5.50 19.17
C GLY A 293 -4.18 5.77 20.51
N GLY A 294 -3.43 5.95 21.60
CA GLY A 294 -4.00 6.13 22.94
C GLY A 294 -4.63 4.88 23.54
N LEU A 295 -4.37 3.69 23.00
CA LEU A 295 -5.00 2.43 23.45
C LEU A 295 -4.22 1.70 24.54
N VAL A 296 -2.90 1.92 24.63
CA VAL A 296 -2.02 1.30 25.62
C VAL A 296 -1.04 2.34 26.16
N GLU A 297 -0.55 2.13 27.38
CA GLU A 297 0.41 3.03 28.02
C GLU A 297 1.70 2.28 28.34
N ARG A 298 2.84 2.95 28.15
CA ARG A 298 4.14 2.42 28.56
C ARG A 298 4.42 2.85 29.99
N VAL A 299 4.42 1.90 30.92
CA VAL A 299 4.62 2.16 32.36
C VAL A 299 6.10 2.18 32.70
N ALA A 300 6.87 1.25 32.13
CA ALA A 300 8.33 1.17 32.25
C ALA A 300 8.91 0.49 31.00
N GLU A 301 10.24 0.39 30.91
CA GLU A 301 10.88 -0.37 29.84
C GLU A 301 10.43 -1.84 29.88
N GLY A 302 9.87 -2.33 28.77
CA GLY A 302 9.33 -3.69 28.69
C GLY A 302 7.99 -3.93 29.40
N VAL A 303 7.40 -2.92 30.05
CA VAL A 303 6.16 -3.04 30.83
C VAL A 303 5.07 -2.12 30.29
N TRP A 304 3.92 -2.70 29.96
CA TRP A 304 2.84 -2.05 29.23
C TRP A 304 1.51 -2.23 29.96
N ARG A 305 0.74 -1.16 30.10
CA ARG A 305 -0.65 -1.24 30.54
C ARG A 305 -1.54 -1.44 29.32
N VAL A 306 -2.30 -2.53 29.33
CA VAL A 306 -3.10 -3.00 28.21
C VAL A 306 -4.54 -3.25 28.68
N PRO A 307 -5.56 -2.69 28.01
CA PRO A 307 -6.95 -2.95 28.35
C PRO A 307 -7.38 -4.37 27.94
N ALA A 308 -8.30 -4.98 28.68
CA ALA A 308 -8.76 -6.35 28.41
C ALA A 308 -9.52 -6.49 27.08
N ASP A 309 -10.17 -5.41 26.62
CA ASP A 309 -10.88 -5.30 25.34
C ASP A 309 -9.97 -4.72 24.22
N LEU A 310 -8.65 -4.85 24.36
CA LEU A 310 -7.68 -4.38 23.36
C LEU A 310 -8.02 -4.86 21.94
N PRO A 311 -8.35 -6.14 21.68
CA PRO A 311 -8.61 -6.60 20.32
C PRO A 311 -9.79 -5.89 19.65
N GLU A 312 -10.86 -5.58 20.39
CA GLU A 312 -12.03 -4.84 19.91
C GLU A 312 -11.70 -3.38 19.64
N ARG A 313 -11.00 -2.71 20.55
CA ARG A 313 -10.62 -1.30 20.40
C ARG A 313 -9.61 -1.09 19.27
N ALA A 314 -8.63 -1.98 19.16
CA ALA A 314 -7.66 -1.98 18.07
C ALA A 314 -8.36 -2.19 16.72
N ARG A 315 -9.35 -3.10 16.65
CA ARG A 315 -10.17 -3.30 15.44
C ARG A 315 -10.92 -2.04 15.03
N GLN A 316 -11.55 -1.34 15.98
CA GLN A 316 -12.27 -0.08 15.69
C GLN A 316 -11.32 1.03 15.22
N LEU A 317 -10.15 1.15 15.86
CA LEU A 317 -9.13 2.12 15.47
C LEU A 317 -8.56 1.83 14.07
N ASP A 318 -8.27 0.56 13.77
CA ASP A 318 -7.77 0.13 12.47
C ASP A 318 -8.83 0.29 11.36
N GLN A 319 -10.13 0.09 11.69
CA GLN A 319 -11.24 0.39 10.79
C GLN A 319 -11.37 1.90 10.50
N GLN A 320 -11.17 2.75 11.51
CA GLN A 320 -11.24 4.21 11.38
C GLN A 320 -10.01 4.81 10.68
N ARG A 321 -8.83 4.18 10.78
CA ARG A 321 -7.57 4.63 10.14
C ARG A 321 -7.37 4.12 8.72
N LEU A 322 -8.40 3.51 8.13
CA LEU A 322 -8.47 2.90 6.80
C LEU A 322 -7.82 1.52 6.64
N ALA A 323 -8.61 0.66 6.01
CA ALA A 323 -8.44 -0.76 5.70
C ALA A 323 -7.23 -1.11 4.81
N GLY A 324 -6.01 -0.79 5.22
CA GLY A 324 -4.76 -1.24 4.59
C GLY A 324 -4.03 -2.23 5.48
N GLY A 325 -3.62 -3.39 4.95
CA GLY A 325 -2.63 -4.21 5.64
C GLY A 325 -1.31 -3.45 5.81
N SER A 326 -0.35 -3.99 6.57
CA SER A 326 0.99 -3.40 6.59
C SER A 326 1.83 -3.94 5.44
N VAL A 327 2.47 -3.07 4.67
CA VAL A 327 3.47 -3.45 3.67
C VAL A 327 4.86 -3.11 4.18
N THR A 328 5.74 -4.09 4.20
CA THR A 328 7.14 -3.94 4.61
C THR A 328 8.05 -4.10 3.39
N LEU A 329 8.93 -3.13 3.15
CA LEU A 329 9.98 -3.22 2.15
C LEU A 329 11.12 -4.12 2.68
N HIS A 330 11.39 -5.22 1.98
CA HIS A 330 12.54 -6.09 2.29
C HIS A 330 13.80 -5.66 1.57
N SER A 331 13.66 -5.23 0.31
CA SER A 331 14.74 -4.75 -0.53
C SER A 331 14.18 -3.85 -1.63
N HIS A 332 14.79 -2.69 -1.84
CA HIS A 332 14.48 -1.83 -2.97
C HIS A 332 15.10 -2.34 -4.30
N LEU A 333 16.11 -3.23 -4.21
CA LEU A 333 16.79 -3.76 -5.38
C LEU A 333 16.00 -4.91 -6.02
N PRO A 334 15.90 -4.94 -7.36
CA PRO A 334 15.45 -6.12 -8.09
C PRO A 334 16.23 -7.37 -7.71
N ILE A 335 15.55 -8.52 -7.68
CA ILE A 335 16.14 -9.79 -7.21
C ILE A 335 17.36 -10.20 -8.04
N GLU A 336 17.36 -9.89 -9.33
CA GLU A 336 18.45 -10.15 -10.27
C GLU A 336 19.71 -9.38 -9.90
N ARG A 337 19.56 -8.13 -9.43
CA ARG A 337 20.70 -7.31 -8.96
C ARG A 337 21.22 -7.81 -7.62
N GLN A 338 20.34 -8.27 -6.74
CA GLN A 338 20.74 -8.81 -5.43
C GLN A 338 21.67 -10.03 -5.57
N ALA A 339 21.54 -10.82 -6.64
CA ALA A 339 22.33 -12.02 -6.83
C ALA A 339 23.86 -11.75 -6.87
N ARG A 340 24.29 -10.59 -7.38
CA ARG A 340 25.72 -10.28 -7.61
C ARG A 340 26.24 -9.01 -6.92
N VAL A 341 25.38 -8.26 -6.23
CA VAL A 341 25.80 -7.02 -5.56
C VAL A 341 26.67 -7.29 -4.33
N ILE A 342 27.70 -6.48 -4.11
CA ILE A 342 28.51 -6.54 -2.89
C ILE A 342 27.76 -5.79 -1.78
N GLY A 343 26.98 -6.53 -0.99
CA GLY A 343 26.23 -6.00 0.15
C GLY A 343 25.26 -7.01 0.72
N ALA A 344 24.72 -6.74 1.91
CA ALA A 344 23.84 -7.67 2.63
C ALA A 344 22.41 -7.57 2.08
N THR A 345 21.99 -8.55 1.30
CA THR A 345 20.71 -8.54 0.57
C THR A 345 19.62 -9.35 1.27
N TRP A 346 18.40 -9.26 0.75
CA TRP A 346 17.30 -10.11 1.19
C TRP A 346 17.52 -11.59 0.83
N LEU A 347 18.22 -11.88 -0.28
CA LEU A 347 18.63 -13.25 -0.64
C LEU A 347 19.50 -13.90 0.44
N ASP A 348 20.42 -13.15 1.04
CA ASP A 348 21.30 -13.68 2.10
C ASP A 348 20.50 -14.10 3.34
N ARG A 349 19.50 -13.29 3.73
CA ARG A 349 18.57 -13.63 4.82
C ARG A 349 17.76 -14.88 4.50
N LYS A 350 17.35 -15.06 3.24
CA LYS A 350 16.63 -16.27 2.79
C LYS A 350 17.52 -17.50 2.72
N LEU A 351 18.80 -17.37 2.37
CA LEU A 351 19.76 -18.48 2.44
C LEU A 351 19.98 -18.94 3.89
N ILE A 352 19.96 -18.03 4.87
CA ILE A 352 20.10 -18.35 6.30
C ILE A 352 18.81 -18.98 6.85
N GLY A 353 17.65 -18.39 6.59
CA GLY A 353 16.36 -18.80 7.17
C GLY A 353 15.65 -19.94 6.42
N GLY A 354 16.12 -20.31 5.23
CA GLY A 354 15.47 -21.28 4.34
C GLY A 354 14.36 -20.70 3.48
N ALA A 355 13.97 -21.45 2.43
CA ALA A 355 12.99 -21.05 1.41
C ALA A 355 11.91 -22.13 1.20
N ALA A 356 11.40 -22.73 2.28
CA ALA A 356 10.54 -23.92 2.24
C ALA A 356 9.18 -23.73 1.51
N ASP A 357 8.71 -22.49 1.37
CA ASP A 357 7.36 -22.17 0.84
C ASP A 357 7.38 -21.47 -0.54
N VAL A 358 8.43 -21.66 -1.35
CA VAL A 358 8.60 -20.98 -2.65
C VAL A 358 8.21 -21.92 -3.81
N THR A 359 7.28 -21.50 -4.68
CA THR A 359 6.90 -22.31 -5.85
C THR A 359 7.92 -22.22 -6.99
N ASP A 360 7.84 -23.13 -7.97
CA ASP A 360 8.67 -23.13 -9.18
C ASP A 360 8.16 -22.19 -10.27
N LYS A 361 6.93 -21.67 -10.10
CA LYS A 361 6.24 -20.86 -11.09
C LYS A 361 6.37 -19.38 -10.78
N GLY A 362 6.35 -18.58 -11.84
CA GLY A 362 6.38 -17.11 -11.75
C GLY A 362 7.59 -16.60 -10.97
N PHE A 363 7.36 -15.62 -10.09
CA PHE A 363 8.43 -15.04 -9.27
C PHE A 363 9.11 -16.05 -8.34
N GLY A 364 8.42 -17.11 -7.90
CA GLY A 364 9.03 -18.17 -7.09
C GLY A 364 10.20 -18.88 -7.80
N GLY A 365 10.04 -19.18 -9.09
CA GLY A 365 11.11 -19.76 -9.92
C GLY A 365 12.30 -18.82 -10.08
N VAL A 366 12.02 -17.53 -10.32
CA VAL A 366 13.06 -16.48 -10.41
C VAL A 366 13.83 -16.36 -9.10
N LEU A 367 13.13 -16.40 -7.96
CA LEU A 367 13.74 -16.36 -6.64
C LEU A 367 14.68 -17.56 -6.41
N ARG A 368 14.28 -18.78 -6.78
CA ARG A 368 15.13 -19.95 -6.60
C ARG A 368 16.39 -19.89 -7.44
N GLU A 369 16.29 -19.40 -8.67
CA GLU A 369 17.47 -19.17 -9.50
C GLU A 369 18.37 -18.08 -8.92
N ALA A 370 17.80 -16.97 -8.46
CA ALA A 370 18.56 -15.90 -7.81
C ALA A 370 19.26 -16.37 -6.53
N LEU A 371 18.64 -17.25 -5.73
CA LEU A 371 19.26 -17.87 -4.56
C LEU A 371 20.46 -18.75 -4.94
N ARG A 372 20.35 -19.54 -6.01
CA ARG A 372 21.49 -20.34 -6.52
C ARG A 372 22.63 -19.44 -6.98
N GLN A 373 22.32 -18.43 -7.79
CA GLN A 373 23.32 -17.48 -8.28
C GLN A 373 23.99 -16.73 -7.13
N ARG A 374 23.21 -16.31 -6.13
CA ARG A 374 23.74 -15.65 -4.93
C ARG A 374 24.66 -16.56 -4.15
N ALA A 375 24.28 -17.81 -3.93
CA ALA A 375 25.12 -18.77 -3.23
C ALA A 375 26.45 -19.01 -3.98
N ASN A 376 26.42 -19.10 -5.31
CA ASN A 376 27.62 -19.21 -6.13
C ASN A 376 28.52 -17.97 -5.98
N PHE A 377 27.94 -16.78 -6.05
CA PHE A 377 28.65 -15.53 -5.85
C PHE A 377 29.30 -15.45 -4.47
N LEU A 378 28.61 -15.87 -3.40
CA LEU A 378 29.19 -15.91 -2.05
C LEU A 378 30.37 -16.88 -1.96
N VAL A 379 30.33 -18.01 -2.67
CA VAL A 379 31.47 -18.94 -2.77
C VAL A 379 32.65 -18.29 -3.48
N GLU A 380 32.41 -17.62 -4.62
CA GLU A 380 33.44 -16.87 -5.35
C GLU A 380 34.10 -15.77 -4.48
N GLN A 381 33.31 -15.14 -3.60
CA GLN A 381 33.78 -14.11 -2.67
C GLN A 381 34.47 -14.66 -1.40
N GLY A 382 34.59 -15.99 -1.27
CA GLY A 382 35.14 -16.64 -0.07
C GLY A 382 34.25 -16.50 1.18
N LEU A 383 32.97 -16.18 1.00
CA LEU A 383 31.98 -15.98 2.06
C LEU A 383 31.02 -17.17 2.22
N ALA A 384 31.23 -18.22 1.44
CA ALA A 384 30.52 -19.49 1.56
C ALA A 384 31.37 -20.65 1.02
N GLU A 385 31.08 -21.86 1.47
CA GLU A 385 31.73 -23.10 0.99
C GLU A 385 30.66 -24.08 0.52
N ARG A 386 30.93 -24.79 -0.58
CA ARG A 386 30.05 -25.90 -1.01
C ARG A 386 30.32 -27.14 -0.17
N ARG A 387 29.26 -27.75 0.36
CA ARG A 387 29.31 -29.07 1.01
C ARG A 387 28.22 -29.96 0.42
N GLY A 388 28.61 -30.83 -0.51
CA GLY A 388 27.68 -31.68 -1.26
C GLY A 388 26.65 -30.84 -2.02
N ALA A 389 25.37 -31.12 -1.81
CA ALA A 389 24.26 -30.36 -2.41
C ALA A 389 23.94 -29.03 -1.70
N GLY A 390 24.53 -28.78 -0.52
CA GLY A 390 24.31 -27.59 0.29
C GLY A 390 25.45 -26.58 0.22
N VAL A 391 25.20 -25.39 0.79
CA VAL A 391 26.19 -24.32 0.94
C VAL A 391 26.27 -23.94 2.42
N VAL A 392 27.49 -23.89 2.95
CA VAL A 392 27.78 -23.43 4.30
C VAL A 392 28.22 -21.97 4.22
N LEU A 393 27.45 -21.09 4.86
CA LEU A 393 27.73 -19.65 4.87
C LEU A 393 28.80 -19.32 5.91
N ALA A 394 29.63 -18.31 5.62
CA ALA A 394 30.62 -17.81 6.57
C ALA A 394 29.95 -17.28 7.85
N ARG A 395 30.68 -17.38 8.98
CA ARG A 395 30.25 -16.75 10.23
C ARG A 395 30.20 -15.24 10.04
N ASN A 396 29.18 -14.59 10.60
CA ASN A 396 28.96 -13.15 10.47
C ASN A 396 28.80 -12.64 9.03
N LEU A 397 28.32 -13.48 8.09
CA LEU A 397 28.13 -13.14 6.68
C LEU A 397 27.47 -11.76 6.46
N LEU A 398 26.34 -11.51 7.13
CA LEU A 398 25.58 -10.26 6.96
C LEU A 398 26.34 -9.03 7.45
N GLY A 399 27.16 -9.17 8.50
CA GLY A 399 28.02 -8.10 9.00
C GLY A 399 29.13 -7.78 8.00
N THR A 400 29.82 -8.81 7.50
CA THR A 400 30.91 -8.66 6.51
C THR A 400 30.41 -8.04 5.20
N LEU A 401 29.29 -8.52 4.67
CA LEU A 401 28.70 -7.96 3.45
C LEU A 401 28.29 -6.50 3.62
N ARG A 402 27.69 -6.16 4.77
CA ARG A 402 27.29 -4.78 5.07
C ARG A 402 28.49 -3.84 5.16
N GLN A 403 29.57 -4.28 5.81
CA GLN A 403 30.77 -3.47 5.89
C GLN A 403 31.34 -3.18 4.51
N ARG A 404 31.43 -4.21 3.63
CA ARG A 404 31.90 -4.03 2.25
C ARG A 404 31.03 -3.06 1.44
N ASP A 405 29.71 -3.10 1.63
CA ASP A 405 28.76 -2.17 0.98
C ASP A 405 28.94 -0.73 1.47
N LEU A 406 29.11 -0.54 2.79
CA LEU A 406 29.37 0.76 3.39
C LEU A 406 30.71 1.33 2.94
N ASP A 407 31.77 0.52 2.89
CA ASP A 407 33.10 0.94 2.44
C ASP A 407 33.06 1.38 0.97
N TRP A 408 32.34 0.63 0.12
CA TRP A 408 32.15 0.99 -1.29
C TRP A 408 31.36 2.30 -1.44
N ALA A 409 30.23 2.41 -0.74
CA ALA A 409 29.42 3.63 -0.76
C ALA A 409 30.18 4.85 -0.25
N ALA A 410 30.96 4.67 0.82
CA ALA A 410 31.81 5.71 1.37
C ALA A 410 32.83 6.21 0.34
N GLN A 411 33.49 5.31 -0.40
CA GLN A 411 34.45 5.70 -1.44
C GLN A 411 33.79 6.55 -2.53
N GLU A 412 32.56 6.22 -2.95
CA GLU A 412 31.84 7.02 -3.94
C GLU A 412 31.46 8.41 -3.39
N ILE A 413 30.99 8.48 -2.15
CA ILE A 413 30.66 9.77 -1.50
C ILE A 413 31.91 10.64 -1.31
N VAL A 414 33.05 10.04 -0.94
CA VAL A 414 34.34 10.75 -0.85
C VAL A 414 34.74 11.33 -2.20
N LYS A 415 34.60 10.56 -3.30
CA LYS A 415 34.88 11.05 -4.66
C LYS A 415 33.97 12.21 -5.06
N GLU A 416 32.68 12.15 -4.71
CA GLU A 416 31.70 13.18 -5.03
C GLU A 416 31.88 14.47 -4.22
N THR A 417 32.21 14.35 -2.93
CA THR A 417 32.13 15.48 -1.97
C THR A 417 33.49 15.97 -1.48
N GLY A 418 34.54 15.16 -1.60
CA GLY A 418 35.86 15.41 -1.01
C GLY A 418 35.91 15.25 0.51
N LEU A 419 34.79 14.99 1.18
CA LEU A 419 34.74 14.81 2.63
C LEU A 419 35.26 13.41 3.02
N PRO A 420 36.10 13.28 4.07
CA PRO A 420 36.60 11.98 4.50
C PRO A 420 35.49 11.16 5.19
N TYR A 421 35.47 9.85 4.92
CA TYR A 421 34.57 8.91 5.59
C TYR A 421 35.06 8.54 6.98
N ARG A 422 34.15 8.57 7.96
CA ARG A 422 34.39 8.16 9.35
C ARG A 422 33.51 6.94 9.68
N PRO A 423 34.08 5.74 9.77
CA PRO A 423 33.31 4.54 10.10
C PRO A 423 32.84 4.57 11.56
N VAL A 424 31.67 3.98 11.83
CA VAL A 424 31.06 3.92 13.17
C VAL A 424 31.24 2.54 13.77
N ALA A 425 31.75 2.48 15.00
CA ALA A 425 31.79 1.25 15.76
C ALA A 425 30.42 0.93 16.38
N GLU A 426 30.16 -0.36 16.64
CA GLU A 426 28.92 -0.75 17.32
C GLU A 426 28.86 -0.15 18.74
N GLY A 427 27.72 0.46 19.08
CA GLY A 427 27.49 1.18 20.34
C GLY A 427 28.01 2.62 20.35
N GLU A 428 28.68 3.08 19.30
CA GLU A 428 29.20 4.44 19.22
C GLU A 428 28.07 5.46 18.99
N ARG A 429 28.17 6.59 19.71
CA ARG A 429 27.30 7.75 19.53
C ARG A 429 27.93 8.68 18.51
N VAL A 430 27.18 8.99 17.45
CA VAL A 430 27.58 9.91 16.38
C VAL A 430 26.63 11.09 16.29
N SER A 431 27.14 12.25 15.92
CA SER A 431 26.35 13.47 15.74
C SER A 431 26.79 14.21 14.50
N GLY A 432 25.84 14.78 13.75
CA GLY A 432 26.15 15.59 12.57
C GLY A 432 24.89 16.10 11.89
N VAL A 433 25.08 16.99 10.92
CA VAL A 433 24.01 17.52 10.07
C VAL A 433 23.56 16.45 9.09
N TYR A 434 22.27 16.13 9.08
CA TYR A 434 21.71 15.18 8.13
C TYR A 434 21.62 15.80 6.73
N ARG A 435 22.51 15.40 5.83
CA ARG A 435 22.62 15.99 4.48
C ARG A 435 21.72 15.33 3.47
N ARG A 436 21.75 14.00 3.40
CA ARG A 436 21.01 13.17 2.45
C ARG A 436 20.89 11.74 2.95
N HIS A 437 20.03 10.95 2.32
CA HIS A 437 20.03 9.50 2.48
C HIS A 437 20.75 8.82 1.31
N ALA A 438 21.30 7.64 1.57
CA ALA A 438 21.88 6.72 0.59
C ALA A 438 21.11 5.40 0.61
N LEU A 439 20.71 4.92 -0.56
CA LEU A 439 20.07 3.61 -0.74
C LEU A 439 21.14 2.59 -1.13
N LEU A 440 21.51 1.73 -0.18
CA LEU A 440 22.52 0.68 -0.37
C LEU A 440 21.87 -0.70 -0.41
N ALA A 441 22.58 -1.70 -0.93
CA ALA A 441 22.07 -3.08 -0.96
C ALA A 441 21.69 -3.58 0.44
N SER A 442 22.44 -3.11 1.46
CA SER A 442 22.24 -3.42 2.87
C SER A 442 21.12 -2.63 3.56
N GLY A 443 20.51 -1.67 2.88
CA GLY A 443 19.41 -0.86 3.41
C GLY A 443 19.60 0.64 3.17
N ARG A 444 18.72 1.45 3.76
CA ARG A 444 18.80 2.91 3.69
C ARG A 444 19.67 3.45 4.82
N PHE A 445 20.58 4.35 4.50
CA PHE A 445 21.48 5.01 5.43
C PHE A 445 21.33 6.53 5.33
N ALA A 446 21.50 7.22 6.45
CA ALA A 446 21.62 8.66 6.56
C ALA A 446 23.10 9.05 6.48
N VAL A 447 23.40 10.07 5.68
CA VAL A 447 24.71 10.72 5.62
C VAL A 447 24.70 11.86 6.63
N LEU A 448 25.42 11.69 7.74
CA LEU A 448 25.65 12.72 8.74
C LEU A 448 27.00 13.38 8.50
N ASP A 449 27.01 14.70 8.42
CA ASP A 449 28.20 15.53 8.24
C ASP A 449 28.51 16.26 9.55
N ASP A 450 29.66 15.99 10.14
CA ASP A 450 30.10 16.59 11.41
C ASP A 450 31.00 17.82 11.21
N GLY A 451 31.20 18.25 9.96
CA GLY A 451 32.09 19.35 9.57
C GLY A 451 33.55 18.94 9.40
N LEU A 452 33.96 17.76 9.87
CA LEU A 452 35.30 17.19 9.69
C LEU A 452 35.30 16.02 8.71
N GLY A 453 34.15 15.39 8.50
CA GLY A 453 33.91 14.30 7.57
C GLY A 453 32.45 13.89 7.57
N PHE A 454 32.16 12.74 6.98
CA PHE A 454 30.82 12.20 6.99
C PHE A 454 30.77 10.76 7.52
N THR A 455 29.60 10.40 8.00
CA THR A 455 29.30 9.11 8.60
C THR A 455 28.02 8.53 8.00
N LEU A 456 27.98 7.21 7.81
CA LEU A 456 26.80 6.48 7.35
C LEU A 456 26.11 5.79 8.52
N VAL A 457 24.85 6.17 8.78
CA VAL A 457 24.07 5.69 9.93
C VAL A 457 22.78 5.05 9.41
N PRO A 458 22.29 3.91 9.94
CA PRO A 458 21.02 3.33 9.50
C PRO A 458 19.88 4.36 9.55
N TRP A 459 19.06 4.44 8.51
CA TRP A 459 18.01 5.44 8.39
C TRP A 459 16.68 4.97 9.03
N LYS A 460 15.88 5.89 9.57
CA LYS A 460 14.50 5.63 10.03
C LYS A 460 13.53 6.73 9.58
N PRO A 461 12.22 6.44 9.36
CA PRO A 461 11.23 7.43 8.93
C PRO A 461 11.17 8.72 9.76
N VAL A 462 11.46 8.62 11.07
CA VAL A 462 11.46 9.75 12.00
C VAL A 462 12.44 10.88 11.63
N ILE A 463 13.44 10.61 10.78
CA ILE A 463 14.43 11.61 10.34
C ILE A 463 14.17 12.18 8.94
N GLU A 464 13.18 11.70 8.19
CA GLU A 464 12.93 12.14 6.80
C GLU A 464 12.81 13.67 6.69
N GLN A 465 11.95 14.27 7.52
CA GLN A 465 11.67 15.71 7.53
C GLN A 465 12.76 16.56 8.23
N ARG A 466 13.86 15.94 8.65
CA ARG A 466 14.93 16.60 9.43
C ARG A 466 16.19 16.87 8.61
N MET A 467 16.07 16.84 7.28
CA MET A 467 17.17 17.21 6.40
C MET A 467 17.66 18.63 6.72
N GLY A 468 18.98 18.80 6.81
CA GLY A 468 19.63 20.05 7.20
C GLY A 468 19.70 20.30 8.72
N GLN A 469 19.08 19.45 9.56
CA GLN A 469 19.18 19.57 11.02
C GLN A 469 20.36 18.76 11.57
N SER A 470 20.92 19.21 12.70
CA SER A 470 21.88 18.42 13.48
C SER A 470 21.16 17.32 14.24
N LEU A 471 21.60 16.08 14.07
CA LEU A 471 21.01 14.89 14.69
C LEU A 471 22.09 14.09 15.42
N SER A 472 21.69 13.37 16.47
CA SER A 472 22.54 12.39 17.14
C SER A 472 21.95 10.99 17.00
N ALA A 473 22.80 9.98 16.93
CA ALA A 473 22.39 8.58 16.83
C ALA A 473 23.37 7.64 17.53
N THR A 474 22.87 6.54 18.07
CA THR A 474 23.68 5.41 18.57
C THR A 474 23.38 4.17 17.74
N VAL A 475 24.42 3.60 17.12
CA VAL A 475 24.28 2.50 16.15
C VAL A 475 24.49 1.14 16.82
N HIS A 476 23.59 0.21 16.57
CA HIS A 476 23.63 -1.18 17.05
C HIS A 476 23.33 -2.12 15.87
N GLY A 477 24.36 -2.49 15.11
CA GLY A 477 24.22 -3.29 13.89
C GLY A 477 23.36 -2.61 12.82
N MET A 478 22.14 -3.13 12.57
CA MET A 478 21.14 -2.49 11.69
C MET A 478 20.14 -1.62 12.45
N SER A 479 20.15 -1.69 13.77
CA SER A 479 19.27 -0.87 14.60
C SER A 479 20.00 0.43 14.98
N VAL A 480 19.23 1.49 15.09
CA VAL A 480 19.73 2.82 15.44
C VAL A 480 18.76 3.43 16.44
N ASN A 481 19.29 4.05 17.48
CA ASN A 481 18.50 4.93 18.31
C ASN A 481 18.81 6.38 17.89
N TRP A 482 17.79 7.11 17.43
CA TRP A 482 17.94 8.51 17.06
C TRP A 482 17.58 9.39 18.26
N GLU A 483 18.47 10.28 18.62
CA GLU A 483 18.28 11.27 19.68
C GLU A 483 18.07 12.64 19.02
N PHE A 484 16.97 13.29 19.40
CA PHE A 484 16.64 14.63 18.94
C PHE A 484 16.86 15.60 20.09
N ASP A 485 17.73 16.58 19.90
CA ASP A 485 17.81 17.69 20.85
C ASP A 485 16.43 18.37 20.91
N ARG A 486 15.84 18.40 22.11
CA ARG A 486 14.63 19.18 22.35
C ARG A 486 14.97 20.64 22.09
N GLN A 487 14.41 21.22 21.04
CA GLN A 487 14.24 22.67 20.99
C GLN A 487 13.46 23.05 22.26
N ARG A 488 14.14 23.69 23.22
CA ARG A 488 13.49 24.44 24.27
C ARG A 488 12.68 25.51 23.58
N GLY A 489 11.37 25.28 23.45
CA GLY A 489 10.44 26.35 23.10
C GLY A 489 10.55 27.41 24.21
N LEU A 490 11.07 28.57 23.85
CA LEU A 490 10.79 29.80 24.58
C LEU A 490 9.28 30.02 24.48
N GLN A 491 8.57 29.74 25.58
CA GLN A 491 7.25 30.32 25.78
C GLN A 491 7.48 31.82 26.00
N ILE A 492 6.91 32.63 25.10
CA ILE A 492 6.63 34.04 25.36
C ILE A 492 5.13 34.16 25.54
#